data_AF-A0A536XL93-F1
#
_entry.id   AF-A0A536XL93-F1
#
_cell.length_a   1.000
_cell.length_b   1.000
_cell.length_c   1.000
_cell.angle_alpha   90.00
_cell.angle_beta   90.00
_cell.angle_gamma   90.00
#
_symmetry.space_group_name_H-M   'P 1'
#
loop_
_entity.id
_entity.type
_entity.pdbx_description
1 polymer ?
#
loop_
_entity_poly.entity_id
_entity_poly.type
_entity_poly.pdbx_seq_one_letter_code
_entity_poly.pdbx_strand_id
1 'polypeptide(L)'
;NCASMPEAEIQNELFGCRPGGIAAATGEGQPGKIVQADGGTLFLDEIGDLPYPLQARLLHVLEEREVIAPGAEAPIKVGIRLVSATHCKLEEKIRRGEFREDLFYRLQGLMLTLPRLADRADKRALIRHIFAQEAAAAPKVSLGEGLIDALCAHQWPGNIRQLRNVLRAMIALRTSDVLELADLPSGYRLRPQPTAPAPEIDSLNPLGRAEREALLRELDLEHGNISHVARKLGVGRNTLYRKMHRLHIKWPVKKPLH
;
A
#
# COMPACT_ATOMS: atom_id res chain seq x y z
N ASN A 1 12.81 -13.41 -3.13
CA ASN A 1 12.34 -12.03 -2.86
C ASN A 1 13.44 -11.11 -3.35
N CYS A 2 13.16 -10.24 -4.32
CA CYS A 2 14.19 -9.43 -4.97
C CYS A 2 14.54 -8.14 -4.19
N ALA A 3 13.68 -7.67 -3.28
CA ALA A 3 13.89 -6.40 -2.58
C ALA A 3 14.91 -6.48 -1.42
N SER A 4 15.23 -7.68 -0.94
CA SER A 4 16.03 -7.87 0.29
C SER A 4 17.52 -8.11 0.05
N MET A 5 17.99 -8.07 -1.19
CA MET A 5 19.35 -8.52 -1.54
C MET A 5 20.09 -7.52 -2.45
N PRO A 6 21.42 -7.40 -2.32
CA PRO A 6 22.26 -6.72 -3.30
C PRO A 6 22.17 -7.37 -4.69
N GLU A 7 22.43 -6.59 -5.74
CA GLU A 7 22.37 -7.05 -7.14
C GLU A 7 23.19 -8.33 -7.41
N ALA A 8 24.41 -8.39 -6.88
CA ALA A 8 25.28 -9.55 -7.04
C ALA A 8 24.70 -10.83 -6.41
N GLU A 9 24.05 -10.70 -5.26
CA GLU A 9 23.40 -11.82 -4.58
C GLU A 9 22.16 -12.28 -5.34
N ILE A 10 21.34 -11.34 -5.84
CA ILE A 10 20.19 -11.66 -6.69
C ILE A 10 20.66 -12.41 -7.95
N GLN A 11 21.74 -11.95 -8.58
CA GLN A 11 22.28 -12.61 -9.76
C GLN A 11 22.69 -14.06 -9.45
N ASN A 12 23.43 -14.23 -8.36
CA ASN A 12 23.94 -15.54 -7.97
C ASN A 12 22.81 -16.48 -7.55
N GLU A 13 21.81 -15.98 -6.82
CA GLU A 13 20.69 -16.80 -6.39
C GLU A 13 19.79 -17.19 -7.57
N LEU A 14 19.47 -16.27 -8.49
CA LEU A 14 18.60 -16.57 -9.63
C LEU A 14 19.29 -17.42 -10.69
N PHE A 15 20.49 -17.03 -11.11
CA PHE A 15 21.20 -17.60 -12.26
C PHE A 15 22.31 -18.59 -11.88
N GLY A 16 22.68 -18.68 -10.60
CA GLY A 16 23.69 -19.59 -10.09
C GLY A 16 25.10 -19.01 -10.04
N CYS A 17 26.07 -19.81 -9.60
CA CYS A 17 27.49 -19.50 -9.62
C CYS A 17 28.31 -20.67 -10.18
N ARG A 18 29.38 -20.35 -10.90
CA ARG A 18 30.40 -21.35 -11.27
C ARG A 18 31.17 -21.83 -10.03
N PRO A 19 31.73 -23.07 -10.08
CA PRO A 19 32.78 -23.50 -9.15
C PRO A 19 33.93 -22.48 -9.17
N GLY A 20 34.39 -22.03 -8.00
CA GLY A 20 35.49 -21.05 -7.88
C GLY A 20 35.11 -19.57 -7.98
N GLY A 21 33.82 -19.22 -8.09
CA GLY A 21 33.35 -17.84 -7.92
C GLY A 21 33.42 -17.38 -6.46
N ILE A 22 33.33 -16.07 -6.20
CA ILE A 22 33.44 -15.45 -4.85
C ILE A 22 32.44 -16.07 -3.84
N ALA A 23 31.31 -16.61 -4.30
CA ALA A 23 30.30 -17.28 -3.48
C ALA A 23 30.49 -18.81 -3.34
N ALA A 24 31.41 -19.43 -4.08
CA ALA A 24 31.66 -20.88 -4.07
C ALA A 24 32.69 -21.25 -2.98
N ALA A 25 32.35 -20.99 -1.72
CA ALA A 25 33.21 -21.31 -0.57
C ALA A 25 33.48 -22.82 -0.39
N THR A 26 32.72 -23.69 -1.07
CA THR A 26 32.79 -25.15 -0.96
C THR A 26 33.31 -25.86 -2.21
N GLY A 27 33.83 -25.15 -3.22
CA GLY A 27 34.45 -25.77 -4.40
C GLY A 27 33.48 -26.37 -5.43
N GLU A 28 32.21 -26.56 -5.08
CA GLU A 28 31.12 -26.93 -6.00
C GLU A 28 30.28 -25.69 -6.35
N GLY A 29 29.98 -25.50 -7.63
CA GLY A 29 29.10 -24.42 -8.07
C GLY A 29 27.67 -24.61 -7.54
N GLN A 30 27.00 -23.53 -7.15
CA GLN A 30 25.60 -23.60 -6.72
C GLN A 30 24.66 -23.36 -7.91
N PRO A 31 23.72 -24.29 -8.19
CA PRO A 31 22.72 -24.09 -9.23
C PRO A 31 21.77 -22.96 -8.84
N GLY A 32 21.47 -22.06 -9.79
CA GLY A 32 20.54 -20.96 -9.56
C GLY A 32 19.09 -21.44 -9.40
N LYS A 33 18.25 -20.62 -8.77
CA LYS A 33 16.82 -20.89 -8.54
C LYS A 33 16.06 -21.18 -9.83
N ILE A 34 16.46 -20.60 -10.96
CA ILE A 34 15.84 -20.86 -12.27
C ILE A 34 16.06 -22.32 -12.69
N VAL A 35 17.27 -22.84 -12.51
CA VAL A 35 17.59 -24.26 -12.82
C VAL A 35 16.90 -25.17 -11.80
N GLN A 36 16.90 -24.80 -10.51
CA GLN A 36 16.21 -25.57 -9.48
C GLN A 36 14.69 -25.66 -9.71
N ALA A 37 14.10 -24.69 -10.41
CA ALA A 37 12.67 -24.63 -10.72
C ALA A 37 12.32 -25.31 -12.06
N ASP A 38 13.28 -25.95 -12.74
CA ASP A 38 13.02 -26.65 -14.00
C ASP A 38 11.92 -27.72 -13.86
N GLY A 39 10.99 -27.75 -14.81
CA GLY A 39 9.77 -28.57 -14.74
C GLY A 39 8.72 -28.10 -13.72
N GLY A 40 8.98 -27.02 -12.99
CA GLY A 40 8.16 -26.54 -11.88
C GLY A 40 7.67 -25.10 -12.01
N THR A 41 7.53 -24.43 -10.86
CA THR A 41 7.07 -23.03 -10.78
C THR A 41 8.10 -22.19 -10.02
N LEU A 42 8.52 -21.08 -10.63
CA LEU A 42 9.36 -20.07 -10.00
C LEU A 42 8.46 -18.94 -9.50
N PHE A 43 8.54 -18.62 -8.20
CA PHE A 43 7.85 -17.48 -7.61
C PHE A 43 8.84 -16.34 -7.32
N LEU A 44 8.65 -15.19 -7.97
CA LEU A 44 9.46 -13.98 -7.77
C LEU A 44 8.64 -12.91 -7.05
N ASP A 45 8.89 -12.78 -5.75
CA ASP A 45 8.35 -11.68 -4.95
C ASP A 45 9.17 -10.39 -5.13
N GLU A 46 8.47 -9.27 -5.25
CA GLU A 46 9.01 -7.92 -5.50
C GLU A 46 9.82 -7.79 -6.80
N ILE A 47 9.29 -8.31 -7.91
CA ILE A 47 9.96 -8.24 -9.24
C ILE A 47 10.24 -6.81 -9.70
N GLY A 48 9.45 -5.83 -9.26
CA GLY A 48 9.67 -4.42 -9.58
C GLY A 48 10.98 -3.86 -9.01
N ASP A 49 11.59 -4.53 -8.02
CA ASP A 49 12.87 -4.14 -7.42
C ASP A 49 14.06 -4.91 -8.01
N LEU A 50 13.83 -5.68 -9.08
CA LEU A 50 14.90 -6.35 -9.81
C LEU A 50 15.78 -5.31 -10.53
N PRO A 51 17.11 -5.32 -10.32
CA PRO A 51 18.04 -4.43 -11.02
C PRO A 51 17.91 -4.50 -12.54
N TYR A 52 18.00 -3.35 -13.22
CA TYR A 52 17.80 -3.23 -14.66
C TYR A 52 18.63 -4.21 -15.52
N PRO A 53 19.92 -4.49 -15.22
CA PRO A 53 20.70 -5.47 -15.97
C PRO A 53 20.15 -6.90 -15.86
N LEU A 54 19.62 -7.26 -14.69
CA LEU A 54 19.06 -8.60 -14.44
C LEU A 54 17.70 -8.79 -15.10
N GLN A 55 16.96 -7.70 -15.39
CA GLN A 55 15.70 -7.75 -16.13
C GLN A 55 15.90 -8.30 -17.55
N ALA A 56 16.96 -7.87 -18.26
CA ALA A 56 17.28 -8.38 -19.59
C ALA A 56 17.63 -9.87 -19.58
N ARG A 57 18.37 -10.32 -18.56
CA ARG A 57 18.70 -11.75 -18.39
C ARG A 57 17.46 -12.59 -18.11
N LEU A 58 16.56 -12.08 -17.25
CA LEU A 58 15.30 -12.76 -16.97
C LEU A 58 14.43 -12.84 -18.23
N LEU A 59 14.36 -11.78 -19.03
CA LEU A 59 13.64 -11.79 -20.30
C LEU A 59 14.16 -12.89 -21.24
N HIS A 60 15.48 -12.99 -21.42
CA HIS A 60 16.06 -14.06 -22.23
C HIS A 60 15.69 -15.47 -21.74
N VAL A 61 15.69 -15.70 -20.42
CA VAL A 61 15.24 -16.98 -19.85
C VAL A 61 13.77 -17.27 -20.19
N LEU A 62 12.92 -16.24 -20.12
CA LEU A 62 11.50 -16.39 -20.41
C LEU A 62 11.20 -16.61 -21.89
N GLU A 63 11.99 -16.03 -22.78
CA GLU A 63 11.83 -16.13 -24.23
C GLU A 63 12.45 -17.42 -24.78
N GLU A 64 13.75 -17.62 -24.54
CA GLU A 64 14.54 -18.70 -25.14
C GLU A 64 14.44 -20.02 -24.36
N ARG A 65 13.84 -20.00 -23.17
CA ARG A 65 13.79 -21.17 -22.26
C ARG A 65 15.19 -21.67 -21.92
N GLU A 66 16.16 -20.77 -21.85
CA GLU A 66 17.56 -21.09 -21.63
C GLU A 66 18.17 -20.16 -20.59
N VAL A 67 19.00 -20.71 -19.71
CA VAL A 67 19.71 -19.94 -18.69
C VAL A 67 21.21 -20.13 -18.84
N ILE A 68 21.93 -19.01 -18.88
CA ILE A 68 23.39 -18.97 -18.87
C ILE A 68 23.83 -18.50 -17.49
N ALA A 69 24.44 -19.40 -16.73
CA ALA A 69 25.03 -19.06 -15.44
C ALA A 69 26.14 -18.01 -15.63
N PRO A 70 26.32 -17.06 -14.70
CA PRO A 70 27.41 -16.07 -14.78
C PRO A 70 28.76 -16.74 -15.05
N GLY A 71 29.37 -16.38 -16.18
CA GLY A 71 30.65 -16.92 -16.63
C GLY A 71 30.60 -18.32 -17.23
N ALA A 72 29.44 -18.96 -17.41
CA ALA A 72 29.31 -20.22 -18.14
C ALA A 72 29.23 -19.99 -19.66
N GLU A 73 29.78 -20.92 -20.45
CA GLU A 73 29.75 -20.85 -21.92
C GLU A 73 28.54 -21.58 -22.53
N ALA A 74 28.03 -22.60 -21.84
CA ALA A 74 26.92 -23.42 -22.33
C ALA A 74 25.58 -23.01 -21.68
N PRO A 75 24.52 -22.77 -22.48
CA PRO A 75 23.19 -22.56 -21.95
C PRO A 75 22.58 -23.85 -21.41
N ILE A 76 21.74 -23.73 -20.38
CA ILE A 76 20.96 -24.82 -19.81
C ILE A 76 19.49 -24.59 -20.17
N LYS A 77 18.85 -25.55 -20.84
CA LYS A 77 17.41 -25.48 -21.14
C LYS A 77 16.59 -25.64 -19.87
N VAL A 78 15.58 -24.79 -19.72
CA VAL A 78 14.70 -24.73 -18.55
C VAL A 78 13.24 -24.52 -18.95
N GLY A 79 12.36 -25.36 -18.41
CA GLY A 79 10.92 -25.31 -18.58
C GLY A 79 10.21 -24.85 -17.31
N ILE A 80 10.17 -23.53 -17.06
CA ILE A 80 9.54 -22.97 -15.85
C ILE A 80 8.16 -22.35 -16.11
N ARG A 81 7.30 -22.38 -15.09
CA ARG A 81 6.15 -21.47 -14.96
C ARG A 81 6.55 -20.32 -14.04
N LEU A 82 6.39 -19.08 -14.50
CA LEU A 82 6.71 -17.92 -13.69
C LEU A 82 5.45 -17.36 -13.03
N VAL A 83 5.50 -17.17 -11.72
CA VAL A 83 4.55 -16.35 -10.95
C VAL A 83 5.35 -15.21 -10.34
N SER A 84 4.91 -13.96 -10.52
CA SER A 84 5.59 -12.80 -9.95
C SER A 84 4.62 -11.89 -9.21
N ALA A 85 5.14 -11.16 -8.24
CA ALA A 85 4.38 -10.19 -7.47
C ALA A 85 5.20 -8.90 -7.30
N THR A 86 4.52 -7.76 -7.18
CA THR A 86 5.14 -6.49 -6.82
C THR A 86 4.14 -5.56 -6.16
N HIS A 87 4.61 -4.71 -5.25
CA HIS A 87 3.84 -3.59 -4.70
C HIS A 87 3.96 -2.31 -5.54
N CYS A 88 4.87 -2.26 -6.50
CA CYS A 88 5.12 -1.11 -7.35
C CYS A 88 4.19 -1.09 -8.57
N LYS A 89 3.85 0.12 -9.05
CA LYS A 89 3.23 0.30 -10.36
C LYS A 89 4.31 0.24 -11.44
N LEU A 90 4.38 -0.88 -12.16
CA LEU A 90 5.43 -1.11 -13.15
C LEU A 90 5.38 -0.09 -14.30
N GLU A 91 4.21 0.41 -14.67
CA GLU A 91 4.02 1.43 -15.70
C GLU A 91 4.66 2.78 -15.32
N GLU A 92 4.71 3.10 -14.02
CA GLU A 92 5.43 4.28 -13.53
C GLU A 92 6.95 4.06 -13.59
N LYS A 93 7.43 2.85 -13.24
CA LYS A 93 8.86 2.48 -13.34
C LYS A 93 9.35 2.43 -14.78
N ILE A 94 8.53 1.97 -15.73
CA ILE A 94 8.84 1.99 -17.18
C ILE A 94 9.05 3.42 -17.66
N ARG A 95 8.14 4.35 -17.31
CA ARG A 95 8.27 5.76 -17.68
C ARG A 95 9.52 6.44 -17.12
N ARG A 96 10.07 5.92 -16.01
CA ARG A 96 11.33 6.41 -15.40
C ARG A 96 12.57 5.71 -15.94
N GLY A 97 12.42 4.70 -16.81
CA GLY A 97 13.54 3.88 -17.31
C GLY A 97 14.11 2.91 -16.29
N GLU A 98 13.39 2.66 -15.18
CA GLU A 98 13.81 1.75 -14.11
C GLU A 98 13.36 0.30 -14.36
N PHE A 99 12.38 0.12 -15.24
CA PHE A 99 11.85 -1.19 -15.61
C PHE A 99 11.69 -1.30 -17.12
N ARG A 100 12.04 -2.46 -17.68
CA ARG A 100 11.96 -2.68 -19.12
C ARG A 100 10.53 -2.97 -19.56
N GLU A 101 10.14 -2.31 -20.64
CA GLU A 101 8.81 -2.47 -21.24
C GLU A 101 8.61 -3.87 -21.83
N ASP A 102 9.64 -4.45 -22.46
CA ASP A 102 9.61 -5.80 -23.04
C ASP A 102 9.34 -6.90 -21.99
N LEU A 103 10.04 -6.83 -20.85
CA LEU A 103 9.81 -7.72 -19.71
C LEU A 103 8.41 -7.54 -19.14
N PHE A 104 7.92 -6.30 -19.01
CA PHE A 104 6.57 -6.05 -18.53
C PHE A 104 5.52 -6.75 -19.40
N TYR A 105 5.59 -6.62 -20.72
CA TYR A 105 4.64 -7.30 -21.61
C TYR A 105 4.74 -8.82 -21.54
N ARG A 106 5.95 -9.38 -21.34
CA ARG A 106 6.12 -10.82 -21.14
C ARG A 106 5.49 -11.31 -19.84
N LEU A 107 5.50 -10.49 -18.79
CA LEU A 107 4.90 -10.79 -17.49
C LEU A 107 3.38 -10.58 -17.46
N GLN A 108 2.84 -9.67 -18.29
CA GLN A 108 1.44 -9.23 -18.25
C GLN A 108 0.42 -10.27 -18.75
N GLY A 109 0.80 -11.53 -18.98
CA GLY A 109 -0.10 -12.57 -19.50
C GLY A 109 -1.39 -12.74 -18.69
N LEU A 110 -1.28 -12.86 -17.36
CA LEU A 110 -2.42 -12.85 -16.44
C LEU A 110 -2.06 -11.99 -15.21
N MET A 111 -2.74 -10.85 -15.06
CA MET A 111 -2.54 -9.94 -13.93
C MET A 111 -3.69 -10.08 -12.94
N LEU A 112 -3.34 -10.33 -11.67
CA LEU A 112 -4.29 -10.39 -10.57
C LEU A 112 -3.99 -9.26 -9.58
N THR A 113 -4.89 -8.29 -9.47
CA THR A 113 -4.79 -7.23 -8.48
C THR A 113 -5.36 -7.69 -7.14
N LEU A 114 -4.50 -7.81 -6.12
CA LEU A 114 -4.95 -8.14 -4.77
C LEU A 114 -5.56 -6.90 -4.10
N PRO A 115 -6.84 -6.94 -3.65
CA PRO A 115 -7.47 -5.82 -2.98
C PRO A 115 -6.84 -5.60 -1.59
N ARG A 116 -6.84 -4.34 -1.13
CA ARG A 116 -6.47 -4.05 0.25
C ARG A 116 -7.52 -4.61 1.19
N LEU A 117 -7.13 -4.99 2.42
CA LEU A 117 -8.09 -5.49 3.43
C LEU A 117 -9.29 -4.55 3.64
N ALA A 118 -9.08 -3.23 3.57
CA ALA A 118 -10.14 -2.24 3.69
C ALA A 118 -11.19 -2.31 2.55
N ASP A 119 -10.78 -2.71 1.35
CA ASP A 119 -11.62 -2.71 0.14
C ASP A 119 -12.36 -4.04 -0.07
N ARG A 120 -12.08 -5.03 0.79
CA ARG A 120 -12.63 -6.38 0.70
C ARG A 120 -14.07 -6.48 1.24
N ALA A 121 -14.96 -7.08 0.46
CA ALA A 121 -16.32 -7.40 0.91
C ALA A 121 -16.35 -8.56 1.93
N ASP A 122 -15.43 -9.51 1.81
CA ASP A 122 -15.29 -10.69 2.68
C ASP A 122 -14.48 -10.41 3.98
N LYS A 123 -14.18 -9.14 4.28
CA LYS A 123 -13.27 -8.74 5.37
C LYS A 123 -13.60 -9.36 6.72
N ARG A 124 -14.89 -9.47 7.07
CA ARG A 124 -15.34 -10.03 8.35
C ARG A 124 -15.00 -11.51 8.47
N ALA A 125 -15.25 -12.29 7.43
CA ALA A 125 -14.90 -13.70 7.38
C ALA A 125 -13.38 -13.90 7.42
N LEU A 126 -12.65 -13.07 6.67
CA LEU A 126 -11.18 -13.10 6.67
C LEU A 126 -10.58 -12.77 8.04
N ILE A 127 -11.09 -11.75 8.74
CA ILE A 127 -10.63 -11.40 10.10
C ILE A 127 -10.85 -12.58 11.06
N ARG A 128 -12.03 -13.21 11.03
CA ARG A 128 -12.30 -14.39 11.86
C ARG A 128 -11.38 -15.56 11.52
N HIS A 129 -11.11 -15.80 10.24
CA HIS A 129 -10.18 -16.83 9.80
C HIS A 129 -8.76 -16.58 10.29
N ILE A 130 -8.25 -15.36 10.12
CA ILE A 130 -6.93 -14.96 10.61
C ILE A 130 -6.86 -15.09 12.13
N PHE A 131 -7.90 -14.64 12.84
CA PHE A 131 -7.97 -14.80 14.29
C PHE A 131 -7.91 -16.26 14.72
N ALA A 132 -8.65 -17.16 14.07
CA ALA A 132 -8.63 -18.58 14.37
C ALA A 132 -7.22 -19.19 14.17
N GLN A 133 -6.47 -18.74 13.17
CA GLN A 133 -5.07 -19.15 12.98
C GLN A 133 -4.16 -18.65 14.11
N GLU A 134 -4.30 -17.40 14.53
CA GLU A 134 -3.47 -16.83 15.60
C GLU A 134 -3.85 -17.37 16.98
N ALA A 135 -5.12 -17.71 17.19
CA ALA A 135 -5.64 -18.31 18.42
C ALA A 135 -5.47 -19.84 18.46
N ALA A 136 -4.86 -20.48 17.45
CA ALA A 136 -4.70 -21.93 17.40
C ALA A 136 -3.94 -22.49 18.62
N ALA A 137 -2.98 -21.73 19.15
CA ALA A 137 -2.23 -22.07 20.37
C ALA A 137 -2.97 -21.68 21.68
N ALA A 138 -4.11 -20.99 21.59
CA ALA A 138 -4.90 -20.49 22.71
C ALA A 138 -6.42 -20.77 22.49
N PRO A 139 -6.85 -22.04 22.55
CA PRO A 139 -8.14 -22.51 22.01
C PRO A 139 -9.41 -22.04 22.75
N LYS A 140 -9.30 -21.11 23.71
CA LYS A 140 -10.45 -20.57 24.46
C LYS A 140 -10.73 -19.09 24.18
N VAL A 141 -9.93 -18.46 23.32
CA VAL A 141 -10.07 -17.03 23.04
C VAL A 141 -11.09 -16.81 21.92
N SER A 142 -11.99 -15.87 22.12
CA SER A 142 -12.98 -15.43 21.13
C SER A 142 -12.92 -13.92 20.92
N LEU A 143 -13.40 -13.45 19.77
CA LEU A 143 -13.54 -12.03 19.46
C LEU A 143 -14.97 -11.57 19.78
N GLY A 144 -15.10 -10.52 20.59
CA GLY A 144 -16.37 -9.83 20.77
C GLY A 144 -16.84 -9.16 19.48
N GLU A 145 -18.15 -9.13 19.26
CA GLU A 145 -18.74 -8.60 18.01
C GLU A 145 -18.41 -7.13 17.76
N GLY A 146 -18.45 -6.30 18.82
CA GLY A 146 -18.07 -4.88 18.71
C GLY A 146 -16.61 -4.66 18.33
N LEU A 147 -15.71 -5.57 18.72
CA LEU A 147 -14.31 -5.54 18.28
C LEU A 147 -14.21 -5.89 16.80
N ILE A 148 -14.93 -6.90 16.32
CA ILE A 148 -14.94 -7.29 14.90
C ILE A 148 -15.42 -6.14 14.03
N ASP A 149 -16.48 -5.44 14.45
CA ASP A 149 -17.01 -4.30 13.71
C ASP A 149 -15.99 -3.15 13.67
N ALA A 150 -15.29 -2.87 14.78
CA ALA A 150 -14.21 -1.90 14.82
C ALA A 150 -13.03 -2.30 13.92
N LEU A 151 -12.63 -3.58 13.92
CA LEU A 151 -11.60 -4.11 13.02
C LEU A 151 -12.02 -4.01 11.55
N CYS A 152 -13.30 -4.20 11.23
CA CYS A 152 -13.84 -4.08 9.86
C CYS A 152 -13.88 -2.63 9.36
N ALA A 153 -14.11 -1.67 10.27
CA ALA A 153 -14.17 -0.24 9.96
C ALA A 153 -12.79 0.41 9.79
N HIS A 154 -11.73 -0.22 10.27
CA HIS A 154 -10.37 0.32 10.19
C HIS A 154 -9.75 0.19 8.78
N GLN A 155 -8.89 1.14 8.39
CA GLN A 155 -8.31 1.19 7.04
C GLN A 155 -7.13 0.24 6.80
N TRP A 156 -6.47 -0.22 7.86
CA TRP A 156 -5.34 -1.17 7.79
C TRP A 156 -4.24 -0.76 6.78
N PRO A 157 -3.50 0.34 7.01
CA PRO A 157 -2.39 0.73 6.14
C PRO A 157 -1.34 -0.39 5.96
N GLY A 158 -1.09 -1.22 6.99
CA GLY A 158 -0.23 -2.40 6.90
C GLY A 158 -0.97 -3.69 6.53
N ASN A 159 -2.23 -3.59 6.09
CA ASN A 159 -3.07 -4.68 5.61
C ASN A 159 -3.09 -5.89 6.59
N ILE A 160 -3.09 -7.11 6.07
CA ILE A 160 -3.08 -8.35 6.86
C ILE A 160 -1.90 -8.41 7.86
N ARG A 161 -0.71 -7.89 7.51
CA ARG A 161 0.44 -7.92 8.42
C ARG A 161 0.16 -7.13 9.70
N GLN A 162 -0.39 -5.93 9.57
CA GLN A 162 -0.78 -5.10 10.72
C GLN A 162 -1.89 -5.76 11.53
N LEU A 163 -2.92 -6.32 10.87
CA LEU A 163 -4.00 -7.03 11.55
C LEU A 163 -3.48 -8.18 12.41
N ARG A 164 -2.61 -9.04 11.85
CA ARG A 164 -2.02 -10.15 12.60
C ARG A 164 -1.25 -9.68 13.83
N ASN A 165 -0.46 -8.60 13.69
CA ASN A 165 0.29 -8.05 14.82
C ASN A 165 -0.62 -7.53 15.93
N VAL A 166 -1.72 -6.85 15.58
CA VAL A 166 -2.72 -6.39 16.56
C VAL A 166 -3.37 -7.58 17.26
N LEU A 167 -3.85 -8.57 16.51
CA LEU A 167 -4.50 -9.76 17.07
C LEU A 167 -3.56 -10.54 18.00
N ARG A 168 -2.30 -10.74 17.59
CA ARG A 168 -1.27 -11.38 18.45
C ARG A 168 -1.05 -10.63 19.75
N ALA A 169 -0.95 -9.30 19.68
CA ALA A 169 -0.76 -8.47 20.86
C ALA A 169 -1.96 -8.58 21.81
N MET A 170 -3.19 -8.54 21.29
CA MET A 170 -4.40 -8.70 22.08
C MET A 170 -4.49 -10.10 22.71
N ILE A 171 -4.19 -11.15 21.96
CA ILE A 171 -4.15 -12.53 22.49
C ILE A 171 -3.11 -12.64 23.61
N ALA A 172 -1.94 -12.02 23.46
CA ALA A 172 -0.87 -12.10 24.47
C ALA A 172 -1.17 -11.29 25.74
N LEU A 173 -1.86 -10.15 25.62
CA LEU A 173 -2.15 -9.24 26.74
C LEU A 173 -3.54 -9.46 27.35
N ARG A 174 -4.28 -10.46 26.89
CA ARG A 174 -5.66 -10.71 27.31
C ARG A 174 -5.75 -10.98 28.82
N THR A 175 -6.78 -10.42 29.43
CA THR A 175 -7.16 -10.74 30.82
C THR A 175 -8.41 -11.64 30.88
N SER A 176 -9.11 -11.79 29.74
CA SER A 176 -10.34 -12.58 29.58
C SER A 176 -10.24 -13.50 28.35
N ASP A 177 -11.15 -14.48 28.28
CA ASP A 177 -11.32 -15.37 27.13
C ASP A 177 -12.11 -14.70 25.97
N VAL A 178 -12.72 -13.54 26.22
CA VAL A 178 -13.37 -12.72 25.17
C VAL A 178 -12.55 -11.44 25.00
N LEU A 179 -12.05 -11.21 23.79
CA LEU A 179 -11.37 -9.98 23.43
C LEU A 179 -12.38 -8.90 23.03
N GLU A 180 -12.33 -7.78 23.73
CA GLU A 180 -13.18 -6.62 23.48
C GLU A 180 -12.37 -5.42 22.99
N LEU A 181 -13.07 -4.34 22.62
CA LEU A 181 -12.42 -3.11 22.16
C LEU A 181 -11.54 -2.47 23.26
N ALA A 182 -11.87 -2.69 24.53
CA ALA A 182 -11.10 -2.21 25.67
C ALA A 182 -9.72 -2.89 25.80
N ASP A 183 -9.55 -4.09 25.25
CA ASP A 183 -8.29 -4.84 25.29
C ASP A 183 -7.29 -4.39 24.20
N LEU A 184 -7.66 -3.39 23.39
CA LEU A 184 -6.79 -2.87 22.36
C LEU A 184 -5.58 -2.17 23.00
N PRO A 185 -4.32 -2.54 22.67
CA PRO A 185 -3.16 -1.91 23.26
C PRO A 185 -3.13 -0.41 22.95
N SER A 186 -2.73 0.42 23.92
CA SER A 186 -2.81 1.90 23.86
C SER A 186 -2.12 2.55 22.65
N GLY A 187 -1.13 1.87 22.05
CA GLY A 187 -0.46 2.29 20.82
C GLY A 187 -1.25 2.05 19.54
N TYR A 188 -2.29 1.21 19.58
CA TYR A 188 -3.21 1.00 18.48
C TYR A 188 -4.45 1.88 18.69
N ARG A 189 -4.80 2.64 17.65
CA ARG A 189 -6.10 3.32 17.60
C ARG A 189 -6.84 2.79 16.39
N LEU A 190 -7.83 1.93 16.63
CA LEU A 190 -8.85 1.58 15.65
C LEU A 190 -9.84 2.76 15.51
N ARG A 191 -9.33 3.94 15.15
CA ARG A 191 -10.22 5.03 14.74
C ARG A 191 -10.55 4.82 13.27
N PRO A 192 -11.79 5.09 12.84
CA PRO A 192 -12.01 5.40 11.44
C PRO A 192 -11.10 6.59 11.13
N GLN A 193 -10.01 6.36 10.38
CA GLN A 193 -9.33 7.49 9.77
C GLN A 193 -10.38 8.12 8.86
N PRO A 194 -10.68 9.42 9.01
CA PRO A 194 -11.61 10.09 8.12
C PRO A 194 -11.13 9.86 6.70
N THR A 195 -11.97 9.20 5.93
CA THR A 195 -11.83 9.11 4.48
C THR A 195 -11.94 10.54 3.95
N ALA A 196 -10.89 10.97 3.25
CA ALA A 196 -10.61 12.33 2.79
C ALA A 196 -10.17 13.31 3.89
N PRO A 197 -9.22 14.23 3.59
CA PRO A 197 -9.10 15.44 4.39
C PRO A 197 -10.47 16.11 4.38
N ALA A 198 -11.09 16.22 5.56
CA ALA A 198 -12.19 17.15 5.74
C ALA A 198 -11.72 18.50 5.19
N PRO A 199 -12.58 19.26 4.46
CA PRO A 199 -12.17 20.55 3.93
C PRO A 199 -11.58 21.37 5.08
N GLU A 200 -10.47 22.07 4.82
CA GLU A 200 -9.55 22.78 5.73
C GLU A 200 -10.18 23.82 6.69
N ILE A 201 -11.49 23.80 6.90
CA ILE A 201 -12.27 24.62 7.81
C ILE A 201 -11.78 24.45 9.27
N ASP A 202 -11.21 23.28 9.62
CA ASP A 202 -10.74 23.02 10.98
C ASP A 202 -9.40 23.72 11.32
N SER A 203 -8.73 24.34 10.33
CA SER A 203 -7.49 25.11 10.52
C SER A 203 -7.71 26.54 11.05
N LEU A 204 -8.95 27.03 11.06
CA LEU A 204 -9.28 28.35 11.59
C LEU A 204 -9.37 28.30 13.12
N ASN A 205 -8.65 29.22 13.79
CA ASN A 205 -8.82 29.48 15.21
C ASN A 205 -10.27 29.95 15.52
N PRO A 206 -10.73 29.91 16.79
CA PRO A 206 -12.11 30.25 17.14
C PRO A 206 -12.56 31.62 16.62
N LEU A 207 -11.65 32.60 16.58
CA LEU A 207 -11.91 33.93 16.04
C LEU A 207 -12.13 33.91 14.51
N GLY A 208 -11.33 33.14 13.77
CA GLY A 208 -11.46 32.97 12.33
C GLY A 208 -12.75 32.24 11.93
N ARG A 209 -13.24 31.32 12.77
CA ARG A 209 -14.55 30.67 12.55
C ARG A 209 -15.70 31.65 12.71
N ALA A 210 -15.68 32.45 13.78
CA ALA A 210 -16.69 33.48 14.00
C ALA A 210 -16.69 34.54 12.89
N GLU A 211 -15.50 34.98 12.44
CA GLU A 211 -15.37 35.93 11.31
C GLU A 211 -15.91 35.33 10.01
N ARG A 212 -15.63 34.05 9.74
CA ARG A 212 -16.13 33.33 8.56
C ARG A 212 -17.65 33.23 8.55
N GLU A 213 -18.25 32.87 9.69
CA GLU A 213 -19.70 32.70 9.80
C GLU A 213 -20.43 34.04 9.64
N ALA A 214 -19.93 35.11 10.27
CA ALA A 214 -20.48 36.45 10.10
C ALA A 214 -20.44 36.91 8.64
N LEU A 215 -19.31 36.69 7.95
CA LEU A 215 -19.16 37.08 6.55
C LEU A 215 -20.04 36.26 5.60
N LEU A 216 -20.24 34.97 5.87
CA LEU A 216 -21.16 34.12 5.11
C LEU A 216 -22.62 34.55 5.26
N ARG A 217 -23.05 34.92 6.47
CA ARG A 217 -24.41 35.43 6.71
C ARG A 217 -24.67 36.72 5.93
N GLU A 218 -23.71 37.65 5.92
CA GLU A 218 -23.83 38.89 5.14
C GLU A 218 -23.83 38.63 3.63
N LEU A 219 -23.04 37.67 3.14
CA LEU A 219 -23.05 37.28 1.73
C LEU A 219 -24.40 36.64 1.32
N ASP A 220 -25.04 35.87 2.20
CA ASP A 220 -26.35 35.25 1.94
C ASP A 220 -27.48 36.30 1.94
N LEU A 221 -27.50 37.21 2.92
CA LEU A 221 -28.48 38.31 2.99
C LEU A 221 -28.46 39.21 1.75
N GLU A 222 -27.25 39.50 1.26
CA GLU A 222 -27.03 40.37 0.11
C GLU A 222 -26.97 39.61 -1.22
N HIS A 223 -27.38 38.33 -1.24
CA HIS A 223 -27.43 37.45 -2.42
C HIS A 223 -26.11 37.40 -3.23
N GLY A 224 -24.98 37.51 -2.54
CA GLY A 224 -23.65 37.54 -3.17
C GLY A 224 -23.25 38.89 -3.76
N ASN A 225 -23.93 39.99 -3.46
CA ASN A 225 -23.52 41.32 -3.91
C ASN A 225 -22.31 41.84 -3.11
N ILE A 226 -21.11 41.44 -3.55
CA ILE A 226 -19.81 41.76 -2.95
C ILE A 226 -19.62 43.28 -2.74
N SER A 227 -20.17 44.10 -3.64
CA SER A 227 -20.07 45.56 -3.54
C SER A 227 -20.88 46.13 -2.38
N HIS A 228 -22.06 45.55 -2.11
CA HIS A 228 -22.93 45.98 -1.03
C HIS A 228 -22.41 45.50 0.33
N VAL A 229 -21.98 44.24 0.40
CA VAL A 229 -21.35 43.65 1.59
C VAL A 229 -20.08 44.43 1.99
N ALA A 230 -19.23 44.80 1.03
CA ALA A 230 -18.04 45.60 1.30
C ALA A 230 -18.38 46.97 1.92
N ARG A 231 -19.40 47.66 1.39
CA ARG A 231 -19.87 48.95 1.89
C ARG A 231 -20.46 48.84 3.29
N LYS A 232 -21.27 47.82 3.55
CA LYS A 232 -21.91 47.55 4.85
C LYS A 232 -20.89 47.21 5.93
N LEU A 233 -19.83 46.49 5.57
CA LEU A 233 -18.71 46.17 6.46
C LEU A 233 -17.66 47.30 6.57
N GLY A 234 -17.84 48.42 5.87
CA GLY A 234 -16.91 49.56 5.89
C GLY A 234 -15.53 49.26 5.30
N VAL A 235 -15.42 48.25 4.43
CA VAL A 235 -14.15 47.82 3.82
C VAL A 235 -14.16 47.99 2.31
N GLY A 236 -12.99 48.19 1.71
CA GLY A 236 -12.85 48.15 0.25
C GLY A 236 -13.09 46.75 -0.33
N ARG A 237 -13.57 46.65 -1.58
CA ARG A 237 -13.82 45.37 -2.27
C ARG A 237 -12.61 44.43 -2.26
N ASN A 238 -11.41 44.97 -2.53
CA ASN A 238 -10.16 44.18 -2.52
C ASN A 238 -9.84 43.60 -1.13
N THR A 239 -10.15 44.34 -0.06
CA THR A 239 -10.00 43.87 1.31
C THR A 239 -11.01 42.75 1.63
N LEU A 240 -12.23 42.85 1.10
CA LEU A 240 -13.24 41.80 1.23
C LEU A 240 -12.82 40.51 0.51
N TYR A 241 -12.32 40.61 -0.73
CA TYR A 241 -11.80 39.44 -1.47
C TYR A 241 -10.64 38.76 -0.72
N ARG A 242 -9.70 39.55 -0.18
CA ARG A 242 -8.58 39.03 0.61
C ARG A 242 -9.07 38.32 1.89
N LYS A 243 -10.10 38.86 2.56
CA LYS A 243 -10.73 38.21 3.72
C LYS A 243 -11.44 36.91 3.33
N MET A 244 -12.18 36.89 2.23
CA MET A 244 -12.82 35.66 1.73
C MET A 244 -11.80 34.58 1.40
N HIS A 245 -10.69 34.95 0.76
CA HIS A 245 -9.59 34.03 0.45
C HIS A 245 -8.96 33.48 1.74
N ARG A 246 -8.65 34.34 2.72
CA ARG A 246 -8.08 33.94 4.02
C ARG A 246 -9.01 33.03 4.82
N LEU A 247 -10.33 33.26 4.75
CA LEU A 247 -11.35 32.50 5.48
C LEU A 247 -11.88 31.30 4.68
N HIS A 248 -11.25 30.98 3.55
CA HIS A 248 -11.62 29.88 2.66
C HIS A 248 -13.12 29.91 2.28
N ILE A 249 -13.65 31.10 2.02
CA ILE A 249 -15.03 31.31 1.54
C ILE A 249 -15.02 31.32 0.01
N LYS A 250 -15.63 30.31 -0.61
CA LYS A 250 -15.95 30.27 -2.05
C LYS A 250 -17.44 30.49 -2.24
N TRP A 251 -17.82 31.48 -3.05
CA TRP A 251 -19.21 31.85 -3.34
C TRP A 251 -19.53 31.62 -4.83
N PRO A 252 -20.71 31.08 -5.21
CA PRO A 252 -21.79 30.62 -4.33
C PRO A 252 -21.40 29.34 -3.58
N VAL A 253 -21.73 29.29 -2.28
CA VAL A 253 -21.55 28.06 -1.50
C VAL A 253 -22.56 27.05 -2.04
N LYS A 254 -22.10 25.98 -2.70
CA LYS A 254 -22.98 24.88 -3.10
C LYS A 254 -23.60 24.30 -1.82
N LYS A 255 -24.86 24.63 -1.53
CA LYS A 255 -25.62 23.94 -0.47
C LYS A 255 -25.72 22.46 -0.88
N PRO A 256 -25.37 21.51 -0.01
CA PRO A 256 -25.74 20.12 -0.25
C PRO A 256 -27.28 20.07 -0.35
N LEU A 257 -27.79 19.53 -1.46
CA LEU A 257 -29.21 19.17 -1.57
C LEU A 257 -29.48 18.15 -0.47
N HIS A 258 -30.38 18.49 0.44
CA HIS A 258 -30.93 17.58 1.44
C HIS A 258 -31.79 16.50 0.78
#